data_AF-A0A936XYC1-F1
#
_entry.id   AF-A0A936XYC1-F1
#
_cell.length_a   1.000
_cell.length_b   1.000
_cell.length_c   1.000
_cell.angle_alpha   90.00
_cell.angle_beta   90.00
_cell.angle_gamma   90.00
#
_symmetry.space_group_name_H-M   'P 1'
#
loop_
_entity.id
_entity.type
_entity.pdbx_description
1 polymer ?
#
loop_
_entity_poly.entity_id
_entity_poly.type
_entity_poly.pdbx_seq_one_letter_code
_entity_poly.pdbx_strand_id
1 'polypeptide(L)'
;MKSKKLVFLFMASSILFVAVNSCKHEIPFPVGVDTPVSGGTQTCSTDTVYFQNKVLPLLNSSCAMSGCHDAISHKDGVNLTTYSNILSTGGVRPGNPGGSKLYKVLNETGGDRMPPPPAAAFTQAQKDIIYKWILQGAKNNACNDCDTTVFTYSGAVAPLMNTYCKGCHNPASLGGGIDVSTYVSVNSIALNGKLLGSISHAAGFKAMPQGSSKFSDCKITQVQKWIAAGAANN
;
A
#
# COMPACT_ATOMS: atom_id res chain seq x y z
N MET A 1 41.08 81.55 7.14
CA MET A 1 40.30 80.60 6.32
C MET A 1 39.69 79.53 7.24
N LYS A 2 38.38 79.62 7.51
CA LYS A 2 37.65 78.69 8.39
C LYS A 2 37.01 77.58 7.54
N SER A 3 37.29 76.34 7.89
CA SER A 3 36.73 75.12 7.29
C SER A 3 35.22 75.02 7.57
N LYS A 4 34.43 74.83 6.51
CA LYS A 4 32.99 74.54 6.59
C LYS A 4 32.80 73.03 6.67
N LYS A 5 32.25 72.52 7.76
CA LYS A 5 31.73 71.14 7.83
C LYS A 5 30.27 71.13 7.36
N LEU A 6 30.01 70.35 6.32
CA LEU A 6 28.72 70.12 5.69
C LEU A 6 27.96 69.07 6.52
N VAL A 7 26.77 69.41 7.01
CA VAL A 7 25.88 68.49 7.72
C VAL A 7 25.02 67.78 6.68
N PHE A 8 25.18 66.46 6.55
CA PHE A 8 24.26 65.61 5.78
C PHE A 8 23.23 65.00 6.74
N LEU A 9 21.97 65.41 6.59
CA LEU A 9 20.82 64.76 7.22
C LEU A 9 20.20 63.80 6.18
N PHE A 10 20.34 62.50 6.40
CA PHE A 10 19.54 61.48 5.72
C PHE A 10 18.90 60.60 6.80
N MET A 11 17.61 60.82 7.07
CA MET A 11 16.82 59.90 7.89
C MET A 11 15.92 59.10 6.95
N ALA A 12 16.20 57.80 6.89
CA ALA A 12 15.59 56.82 6.00
C ALA A 12 14.12 56.55 6.37
N SER A 13 13.26 56.55 5.36
CA SER A 13 11.87 56.09 5.43
C SER A 13 11.83 54.59 5.70
N SER A 14 11.27 54.19 6.84
CA SER A 14 11.11 52.80 7.23
C SER A 14 9.83 52.24 6.61
N ILE A 15 9.97 51.49 5.51
CA ILE A 15 8.89 50.68 4.94
C ILE A 15 8.69 49.48 5.87
N LEU A 16 7.56 49.47 6.57
CA LEU A 16 7.13 48.37 7.42
C LEU A 16 6.68 47.19 6.53
N PHE A 17 7.62 46.29 6.23
CA PHE A 17 7.35 45.04 5.54
C PHE A 17 6.60 44.11 6.51
N VAL A 18 5.27 44.07 6.42
CA VAL A 18 4.45 43.07 7.11
C VAL A 18 4.69 41.73 6.40
N ALA A 19 5.68 40.98 6.88
CA ALA A 19 5.86 39.59 6.51
C ALA A 19 4.68 38.80 7.11
N VAL A 20 3.67 38.52 6.28
CA VAL A 20 2.71 37.46 6.54
C VAL A 20 3.47 36.12 6.50
N ASN A 21 4.08 35.78 7.64
CA ASN A 21 4.53 34.43 7.92
C ASN A 21 3.27 33.56 7.96
N SER A 22 2.86 33.07 6.80
CA SER A 22 1.96 31.94 6.68
C SER A 22 2.64 30.78 7.37
N CYS A 23 2.23 30.52 8.62
CA CYS A 23 2.60 29.30 9.32
C CYS A 23 2.09 28.15 8.45
N LYS A 24 2.99 27.49 7.71
CA LYS A 24 2.71 26.14 7.28
C LYS A 24 2.43 25.37 8.57
N HIS A 25 1.19 24.92 8.71
CA HIS A 25 0.84 23.96 9.73
C HIS A 25 1.61 22.69 9.39
N GLU A 26 2.82 22.55 9.93
CA GLU A 26 3.42 21.25 10.11
C GLU A 26 2.57 20.58 11.18
N ILE A 27 1.54 19.86 10.72
CA ILE A 27 0.97 18.79 11.53
C ILE A 27 2.19 17.93 11.89
N PRO A 28 2.53 17.77 13.17
CA PRO A 28 3.57 16.83 13.56
C PRO A 28 3.05 15.48 13.09
N PHE A 29 3.57 14.99 11.96
CA PHE A 29 3.30 13.64 11.56
C PHE A 29 3.86 12.79 12.69
N PRO A 30 3.05 11.93 13.34
CA PRO A 30 3.65 10.90 14.15
C PRO A 30 4.56 10.15 13.19
N VAL A 31 5.87 10.25 13.43
CA VAL A 31 6.89 9.46 12.74
C VAL A 31 6.33 8.05 12.79
N GLY A 32 5.93 7.53 11.62
CA GLY A 32 5.34 6.21 11.50
C GLY A 32 6.42 5.23 11.89
N VAL A 33 6.51 4.93 13.18
CA VAL A 33 7.39 3.92 13.73
C VAL A 33 7.06 2.65 12.96
N ASP A 34 8.10 1.99 12.46
CA ASP A 34 8.07 0.71 11.76
C ASP A 34 7.54 -0.45 12.66
N THR A 35 6.74 -0.16 13.69
CA THR A 35 6.01 -1.18 14.42
C THR A 35 5.19 -1.96 13.39
N PRO A 36 5.46 -3.27 13.23
CA PRO A 36 4.59 -4.13 12.46
C PRO A 36 3.20 -3.95 13.06
N VAL A 37 2.22 -3.51 12.28
CA VAL A 37 0.84 -3.54 12.73
C VAL A 37 0.50 -5.02 12.85
N SER A 38 0.62 -5.55 14.07
CA SER A 38 0.10 -6.87 14.41
C SER A 38 -1.36 -6.87 13.99
N GLY A 39 -1.71 -7.76 13.07
CA GLY A 39 -2.94 -7.74 12.27
C GLY A 39 -4.11 -7.19 13.09
N GLY A 40 -4.62 -6.03 12.65
CA GLY A 40 -5.35 -5.11 13.52
C GLY A 40 -6.39 -5.82 14.38
N THR A 41 -6.21 -5.82 15.70
CA THR A 41 -7.18 -6.40 16.65
C THR A 41 -8.49 -5.61 16.67
N GLN A 42 -8.48 -4.39 16.15
CA GLN A 42 -9.63 -3.51 16.03
C GLN A 42 -10.41 -3.76 14.75
N THR A 43 -11.74 -3.80 14.87
CA THR A 43 -12.68 -3.85 13.74
C THR A 43 -12.51 -2.68 12.78
N CYS A 44 -12.67 -2.91 11.48
CA CYS A 44 -12.54 -1.86 10.48
C CYS A 44 -13.61 -0.79 10.58
N SER A 45 -13.20 0.47 10.51
CA SER A 45 -14.10 1.61 10.24
C SER A 45 -14.40 1.70 8.74
N THR A 46 -15.66 1.95 8.39
CA THR A 46 -16.09 2.20 7.00
C THR A 46 -15.48 3.46 6.40
N ASP A 47 -15.13 4.42 7.25
CA ASP A 47 -14.57 5.69 6.81
C ASP A 47 -13.06 5.65 6.67
N THR A 48 -12.37 4.60 7.10
CA THR A 48 -10.91 4.50 7.07
C THR A 48 -10.44 3.55 5.98
N VAL A 49 -9.45 3.98 5.20
CA VAL A 49 -8.69 3.09 4.32
C VAL A 49 -7.49 2.56 5.11
N TYR A 50 -7.38 1.24 5.17
CA TYR A 50 -6.29 0.56 5.85
C TYR A 50 -5.25 0.09 4.85
N PHE A 51 -4.01 0.54 5.03
CA PHE A 51 -2.91 0.29 4.11
C PHE A 51 -2.70 -1.21 3.85
N GLN A 52 -2.60 -1.99 4.91
CA GLN A 52 -2.36 -3.44 4.82
C GLN A 52 -3.54 -4.19 4.18
N ASN A 53 -4.77 -3.73 4.40
CA ASN A 53 -5.97 -4.40 3.91
C ASN A 53 -6.30 -4.06 2.45
N LYS A 54 -6.01 -2.83 1.99
CA LYS A 54 -6.52 -2.30 0.71
C LYS A 54 -5.46 -1.69 -0.21
N VAL A 55 -4.45 -1.02 0.31
CA VAL A 55 -3.47 -0.29 -0.53
C VAL A 55 -2.34 -1.21 -0.98
N LEU A 56 -1.66 -1.85 -0.02
CA LEU A 56 -0.54 -2.73 -0.32
C LEU A 56 -0.92 -3.87 -1.28
N PRO A 57 -2.08 -4.55 -1.13
CA PRO A 57 -2.48 -5.59 -2.07
C PRO A 57 -2.63 -5.08 -3.51
N LEU A 58 -3.22 -3.89 -3.69
CA LEU A 58 -3.37 -3.27 -5.02
C LEU A 58 -2.02 -2.95 -5.65
N LEU A 59 -1.09 -2.39 -4.89
CA LEU A 59 0.24 -2.04 -5.40
C LEU A 59 1.08 -3.28 -5.71
N ASN A 60 1.03 -4.30 -4.83
CA ASN A 60 1.74 -5.55 -5.04
C ASN A 60 1.19 -6.34 -6.23
N SER A 61 -0.14 -6.33 -6.44
CA SER A 61 -0.78 -7.10 -7.52
C SER A 61 -0.61 -6.51 -8.91
N SER A 62 -0.14 -5.28 -9.02
CA SER A 62 -0.23 -4.53 -10.29
C SER A 62 0.94 -3.61 -10.59
N CYS A 63 1.79 -3.29 -9.61
CA CYS A 63 2.90 -2.37 -9.77
C CYS A 63 4.23 -2.96 -9.29
N ALA A 64 4.22 -3.59 -8.11
CA ALA A 64 5.41 -4.20 -7.50
C ALA A 64 5.67 -5.62 -8.04
N MET A 65 5.68 -5.76 -9.36
CA MET A 65 5.89 -7.04 -10.06
C MET A 65 7.33 -7.15 -10.58
N SER A 66 7.79 -8.39 -10.77
CA SER A 66 9.08 -8.67 -11.40
C SER A 66 9.21 -7.95 -12.75
N GLY A 67 10.31 -7.24 -12.97
CA GLY A 67 10.56 -6.39 -14.14
C GLY A 67 9.95 -4.99 -14.06
N CYS A 68 9.22 -4.65 -12.99
CA CYS A 68 8.58 -3.36 -12.77
C CYS A 68 9.08 -2.72 -11.47
N HIS A 69 8.18 -2.32 -10.56
CA HIS A 69 8.53 -1.59 -9.34
C HIS A 69 8.65 -2.52 -8.12
N ASP A 70 9.18 -3.73 -8.32
CA ASP A 70 9.45 -4.67 -7.24
C ASP A 70 10.78 -4.38 -6.53
N ALA A 71 11.13 -5.22 -5.55
CA ALA A 71 12.34 -5.04 -4.75
C ALA A 71 13.65 -5.28 -5.54
N ILE A 72 13.59 -6.01 -6.66
CA ILE A 72 14.76 -6.43 -7.42
C ILE A 72 14.96 -5.55 -8.66
N SER A 73 13.91 -5.26 -9.40
CA SER A 73 13.99 -4.55 -10.69
C SER A 73 13.91 -3.04 -10.50
N HIS A 74 13.13 -2.60 -9.49
CA HIS A 74 12.99 -1.21 -9.07
C HIS A 74 13.03 -0.22 -10.24
N LYS A 75 12.19 -0.44 -11.25
CA LYS A 75 12.17 0.32 -12.49
C LYS A 75 12.04 1.81 -12.19
N ASP A 76 12.86 2.61 -12.85
CA ASP A 76 12.99 4.05 -12.63
C ASP A 76 13.35 4.44 -11.18
N GLY A 77 14.00 3.52 -10.45
CA GLY A 77 14.37 3.69 -9.04
C GLY A 77 13.20 3.55 -8.06
N VAL A 78 12.03 3.10 -8.53
CA VAL A 78 10.80 3.01 -7.71
C VAL A 78 10.60 1.59 -7.22
N ASN A 79 10.42 1.43 -5.91
CA ASN A 79 10.13 0.18 -5.22
C ASN A 79 8.82 0.31 -4.43
N LEU A 80 7.81 -0.48 -4.80
CA LEU A 80 6.46 -0.42 -4.21
C LEU A 80 6.13 -1.64 -3.34
N THR A 81 7.14 -2.38 -2.86
CA THR A 81 6.93 -3.64 -2.12
C THR A 81 6.68 -3.48 -0.62
N THR A 82 7.12 -2.38 -0.01
CA THR A 82 7.00 -2.14 1.43
C THR A 82 6.45 -0.74 1.70
N TYR A 83 5.83 -0.54 2.86
CA TYR A 83 5.32 0.77 3.27
C TYR A 83 6.35 1.90 3.14
N SER A 84 7.56 1.69 3.69
CA SER A 84 8.64 2.68 3.68
C SER A 84 9.10 3.00 2.25
N ASN A 85 9.23 1.98 1.39
CA ASN A 85 9.63 2.18 0.00
C ASN A 85 8.53 2.86 -0.82
N ILE A 86 7.25 2.55 -0.57
CA ILE A 86 6.12 3.22 -1.21
C ILE A 86 6.10 4.70 -0.87
N LEU A 87 6.34 5.07 0.40
CA LEU A 87 6.41 6.48 0.79
C LEU A 87 7.59 7.20 0.15
N SER A 88 8.79 6.61 0.28
CA SER A 88 10.04 7.26 -0.12
C SER A 88 10.23 7.31 -1.64
N THR A 89 9.99 6.20 -2.34
CA THR A 89 10.27 6.08 -3.78
C THR A 89 9.02 6.29 -4.64
N GLY A 90 7.82 5.98 -4.13
CA GLY A 90 6.55 6.26 -4.82
C GLY A 90 6.17 7.74 -4.83
N GLY A 91 6.92 8.60 -4.13
CA GLY A 91 6.67 10.03 -4.04
C GLY A 91 5.32 10.33 -3.39
N VAL A 92 4.95 9.58 -2.35
CA VAL A 92 3.71 9.81 -1.60
C VAL A 92 3.91 10.94 -0.61
N ARG A 93 2.99 11.91 -0.63
CA ARG A 93 2.94 13.02 0.30
C ARG A 93 1.71 12.86 1.20
N PRO A 94 1.86 12.38 2.44
CA PRO A 94 0.76 12.25 3.39
C PRO A 94 -0.12 13.51 3.46
N GLY A 95 -1.43 13.33 3.38
CA GLY A 95 -2.41 14.42 3.39
C GLY A 95 -2.52 15.19 2.06
N ASN A 96 -1.69 14.90 1.05
CA ASN A 96 -1.68 15.62 -0.22
C ASN A 96 -1.69 14.67 -1.44
N PRO A 97 -2.86 14.13 -1.81
CA PRO A 97 -2.99 13.27 -3.00
C PRO A 97 -2.56 13.98 -4.29
N GLY A 98 -2.95 15.25 -4.47
CA GLY A 98 -2.60 16.04 -5.66
C GLY A 98 -1.11 16.34 -5.78
N GLY A 99 -0.36 16.28 -4.67
CA GLY A 99 1.09 16.42 -4.62
C GLY A 99 1.85 15.09 -4.73
N SER A 100 1.16 13.95 -4.71
CA SER A 100 1.78 12.62 -4.65
C SER A 100 2.01 12.04 -6.05
N LYS A 101 3.25 11.67 -6.40
CA LYS A 101 3.56 11.11 -7.73
C LYS A 101 2.83 9.79 -7.96
N LEU A 102 2.77 8.92 -6.95
CA LEU A 102 2.00 7.67 -6.99
C LEU A 102 0.55 7.88 -7.47
N TYR A 103 -0.14 8.91 -6.98
CA TYR A 103 -1.52 9.16 -7.40
C TYR A 103 -1.62 9.83 -8.77
N LYS A 104 -0.66 10.71 -9.11
CA LYS A 104 -0.62 11.36 -10.43
C LYS A 104 -0.50 10.35 -11.57
N VAL A 105 0.43 9.39 -11.48
CA VAL A 105 0.67 8.40 -12.55
C VAL A 105 -0.53 7.49 -12.80
N LEU A 106 -1.35 7.23 -11.78
CA LEU A 106 -2.60 6.47 -11.94
C LEU A 106 -3.65 7.21 -12.79
N ASN A 107 -3.50 8.52 -12.95
CA ASN A 107 -4.38 9.37 -13.75
C ASN A 107 -3.77 9.77 -15.11
N GLU A 108 -2.52 9.36 -15.38
CA GLU A 108 -1.89 9.54 -16.69
C GLU A 108 -2.52 8.57 -17.72
N THR A 109 -2.34 8.86 -19.01
CA THR A 109 -2.89 8.09 -20.13
C THR A 109 -1.81 7.80 -21.17
N GLY A 110 -2.05 6.84 -22.08
CA GLY A 110 -1.08 6.53 -23.14
C GLY A 110 0.19 5.85 -22.60
N GLY A 111 1.35 6.25 -23.11
CA GLY A 111 2.65 5.65 -22.76
C GLY A 111 3.11 5.91 -21.33
N ASP A 112 2.63 7.00 -20.72
CA ASP A 112 3.00 7.39 -19.35
C ASP A 112 2.07 6.74 -18.30
N ARG A 113 0.96 6.11 -18.73
CA ARG A 113 -0.01 5.47 -17.83
C ARG A 113 0.61 4.29 -17.09
N MET A 114 0.42 4.25 -15.78
CA MET A 114 0.74 3.09 -14.94
C MET A 114 -0.52 2.36 -14.41
N PRO A 115 -0.57 1.01 -14.43
CA PRO A 115 0.40 0.13 -15.07
C PRO A 115 0.38 0.26 -16.62
N PRO A 116 1.51 0.01 -17.29
CA PRO A 116 1.61 0.18 -18.73
C PRO A 116 0.75 -0.86 -19.46
N PRO A 117 0.18 -0.54 -20.65
CA PRO A 117 -0.45 -1.54 -21.50
C PRO A 117 0.52 -2.72 -21.77
N PRO A 118 0.02 -3.97 -21.87
CA PRO A 118 -1.39 -4.38 -21.97
C PRO A 118 -2.11 -4.58 -20.62
N ALA A 119 -1.46 -4.31 -19.48
CA ALA A 119 -2.12 -4.44 -18.18
C ALA A 119 -3.35 -3.51 -18.09
N ALA A 120 -4.39 -3.96 -17.39
CA ALA A 120 -5.56 -3.12 -17.16
C ALA A 120 -5.18 -1.91 -16.30
N ALA A 121 -5.71 -0.73 -16.66
CA ALA A 121 -5.60 0.43 -15.78
C ALA A 121 -6.35 0.17 -14.46
N PHE A 122 -5.95 0.87 -13.40
CA PHE A 122 -6.75 0.91 -12.18
C PHE A 122 -8.14 1.47 -12.48
N THR A 123 -9.16 0.82 -11.93
CA THR A 123 -10.53 1.33 -11.94
C THR A 123 -10.62 2.59 -11.08
N GLN A 124 -11.66 3.40 -11.29
CA GLN A 124 -11.87 4.59 -10.47
C GLN A 124 -11.93 4.25 -8.98
N ALA A 125 -12.64 3.18 -8.60
CA ALA A 125 -12.72 2.73 -7.22
C ALA A 125 -11.34 2.36 -6.62
N GLN A 126 -10.45 1.74 -7.41
CA GLN A 126 -9.08 1.46 -6.95
C GLN A 126 -8.26 2.75 -6.78
N LYS A 127 -8.41 3.72 -7.69
CA LYS A 127 -7.78 5.03 -7.57
C LYS A 127 -8.28 5.78 -6.33
N ASP A 128 -9.58 5.71 -6.04
CA ASP A 128 -10.21 6.35 -4.88
C ASP A 128 -9.68 5.78 -3.57
N ILE A 129 -9.37 4.48 -3.50
CA ILE A 129 -8.71 3.85 -2.35
C ILE A 129 -7.33 4.48 -2.12
N ILE A 130 -6.51 4.61 -3.17
CA ILE A 130 -5.18 5.24 -3.08
C ILE A 130 -5.31 6.71 -2.69
N TYR A 131 -6.23 7.45 -3.32
CA TYR A 131 -6.51 8.85 -3.01
C TYR A 131 -6.87 9.04 -1.54
N LYS A 132 -7.88 8.30 -1.06
CA LYS A 132 -8.41 8.40 0.30
C LYS A 132 -7.37 8.01 1.34
N TRP A 133 -6.58 6.96 1.10
CA TRP A 133 -5.47 6.60 1.99
C TRP A 133 -4.43 7.72 2.11
N ILE A 134 -4.01 8.32 0.99
CA ILE A 134 -3.07 9.45 1.02
C ILE A 134 -3.69 10.63 1.77
N LEU A 135 -4.94 10.97 1.47
CA LEU A 135 -5.69 12.03 2.13
C LEU A 135 -5.76 11.83 3.66
N GLN A 136 -5.88 10.59 4.11
CA GLN A 136 -5.92 10.19 5.53
C GLN A 136 -4.54 10.14 6.20
N GLY A 137 -3.53 10.72 5.56
CA GLY A 137 -2.16 10.81 6.08
C GLY A 137 -1.30 9.58 5.77
N ALA A 138 -1.69 8.78 4.76
CA ALA A 138 -0.91 7.64 4.26
C ALA A 138 -0.38 6.72 5.38
N LYS A 139 -1.22 6.40 6.37
CA LYS A 139 -0.81 5.64 7.56
C LYS A 139 -0.48 4.19 7.21
N ASN A 140 0.50 3.60 7.88
CA ASN A 140 0.70 2.14 7.90
C ASN A 140 -0.26 1.53 8.92
N ASN A 141 -1.53 1.35 8.57
CA ASN A 141 -2.58 0.83 9.46
C ASN A 141 -3.18 -0.47 8.92
N ALA A 142 -3.76 -1.25 9.83
CA ALA A 142 -4.53 -2.46 9.54
C ALA A 142 -5.74 -2.55 10.47
N CYS A 143 -6.73 -3.35 10.08
CA CYS A 143 -7.90 -3.69 10.89
C CYS A 143 -8.33 -5.14 10.69
N ASN A 144 -9.15 -5.63 11.61
CA ASN A 144 -9.85 -6.90 11.49
C ASN A 144 -11.12 -6.72 10.65
N ASP A 145 -11.07 -7.17 9.40
CA ASP A 145 -12.18 -7.28 8.45
C ASP A 145 -12.70 -8.74 8.35
N CYS A 146 -12.38 -9.57 9.34
CA CYS A 146 -12.61 -11.02 9.29
C CYS A 146 -13.57 -11.51 10.37
N ASP A 147 -14.36 -12.53 10.01
CA ASP A 147 -15.24 -13.29 10.88
C ASP A 147 -14.87 -14.77 10.81
N THR A 148 -14.36 -15.32 11.93
CA THR A 148 -13.90 -16.73 11.97
C THR A 148 -15.04 -17.75 11.92
N THR A 149 -16.30 -17.33 11.97
CA THR A 149 -17.46 -18.21 11.74
C THR A 149 -17.72 -18.44 10.25
N VAL A 150 -17.22 -17.54 9.39
CA VAL A 150 -17.24 -17.67 7.94
C VAL A 150 -15.89 -18.24 7.49
N PHE A 151 -15.87 -19.49 7.06
CA PHE A 151 -14.64 -20.18 6.62
C PHE A 151 -14.87 -21.08 5.40
N THR A 152 -15.94 -20.86 4.63
CA THR A 152 -16.15 -21.58 3.37
C THR A 152 -15.19 -21.08 2.29
N TYR A 153 -15.02 -21.87 1.22
CA TYR A 153 -14.17 -21.45 0.11
C TYR A 153 -14.67 -20.14 -0.49
N SER A 154 -15.96 -20.07 -0.82
CA SER A 154 -16.62 -18.91 -1.41
C SER A 154 -16.66 -17.70 -0.46
N GLY A 155 -16.88 -17.93 0.84
CA GLY A 155 -17.09 -16.89 1.84
C GLY A 155 -15.81 -16.26 2.38
N ALA A 156 -14.72 -17.02 2.48
CA ALA A 156 -13.48 -16.54 3.10
C ALA A 156 -12.24 -16.71 2.21
N VAL A 157 -12.05 -17.89 1.62
CA VAL A 157 -10.76 -18.23 0.96
C VAL A 157 -10.64 -17.59 -0.42
N ALA A 158 -11.65 -17.71 -1.28
CA ALA A 158 -11.66 -17.10 -2.60
C ALA A 158 -11.51 -15.58 -2.56
N PRO A 159 -12.19 -14.83 -1.65
CA PRO A 159 -11.91 -13.40 -1.45
C PRO A 159 -10.45 -13.08 -1.12
N LEU A 160 -9.79 -13.89 -0.28
CA LEU A 160 -8.37 -13.74 0.01
C LEU A 160 -7.51 -13.95 -1.24
N MET A 161 -7.78 -15.02 -2.00
CA MET A 161 -7.04 -15.32 -3.22
C MET A 161 -7.20 -14.18 -4.24
N ASN A 162 -8.42 -13.69 -4.44
CA ASN A 162 -8.72 -12.61 -5.36
C ASN A 162 -8.05 -11.28 -4.96
N THR A 163 -8.02 -10.97 -3.67
CA THR A 163 -7.55 -9.65 -3.19
C THR A 163 -6.04 -9.60 -3.04
N TYR A 164 -5.41 -10.67 -2.54
CA TYR A 164 -4.02 -10.63 -2.07
C TYR A 164 -3.05 -11.51 -2.89
N CYS A 165 -3.56 -12.46 -3.67
CA CYS A 165 -2.71 -13.52 -4.24
C CYS A 165 -2.74 -13.53 -5.78
N LYS A 166 -3.92 -13.44 -6.38
CA LYS A 166 -4.11 -13.62 -7.84
C LYS A 166 -3.36 -12.61 -8.69
N GLY A 167 -2.97 -11.45 -8.17
CA GLY A 167 -2.13 -10.50 -8.93
C GLY A 167 -0.84 -11.12 -9.45
N CYS A 168 -0.20 -11.95 -8.63
CA CYS A 168 1.08 -12.58 -8.95
C CYS A 168 1.02 -14.11 -9.02
N HIS A 169 -0.13 -14.73 -8.77
CA HIS A 169 -0.31 -16.18 -8.78
C HIS A 169 -1.48 -16.58 -9.68
N ASN A 170 -1.35 -16.32 -10.98
CA ASN A 170 -2.37 -16.64 -11.99
C ASN A 170 -1.71 -17.15 -13.28
N PRO A 171 -2.45 -17.72 -14.25
CA PRO A 171 -1.84 -18.28 -15.46
C PRO A 171 -1.04 -17.30 -16.31
N ALA A 172 -1.33 -15.99 -16.25
CA ALA A 172 -0.58 -14.94 -16.94
C ALA A 172 0.59 -14.37 -16.11
N SER A 173 0.65 -14.66 -14.81
CA SER A 173 1.71 -14.26 -13.88
C SER A 173 1.88 -15.35 -12.83
N LEU A 174 2.71 -16.35 -13.14
CA LEU A 174 2.91 -17.57 -12.32
C LEU A 174 4.05 -17.40 -11.31
N GLY A 175 3.89 -16.47 -10.36
CA GLY A 175 4.84 -16.26 -9.27
C GLY A 175 5.12 -17.56 -8.53
N GLY A 176 6.40 -17.97 -8.51
CA GLY A 176 6.83 -19.23 -7.91
C GLY A 176 6.25 -20.50 -8.54
N GLY A 177 5.72 -20.42 -9.78
CA GLY A 177 5.06 -21.54 -10.46
C GLY A 177 3.72 -21.92 -9.85
N ILE A 178 3.09 -21.03 -9.08
CA ILE A 178 1.83 -21.28 -8.38
C ILE A 178 0.70 -20.53 -9.06
N ASP A 179 -0.40 -21.24 -9.32
CA ASP A 179 -1.69 -20.67 -9.67
C ASP A 179 -2.65 -20.72 -8.47
N VAL A 180 -3.34 -19.62 -8.19
CA VAL A 180 -4.43 -19.54 -7.19
C VAL A 180 -5.72 -19.00 -7.82
N SER A 181 -5.82 -19.07 -9.14
CA SER A 181 -6.95 -18.49 -9.87
C SER A 181 -8.22 -19.34 -9.86
N THR A 182 -8.09 -20.65 -9.55
CA THR A 182 -9.18 -21.63 -9.55
C THR A 182 -9.28 -22.35 -8.20
N TYR A 183 -10.46 -22.88 -7.88
CA TYR A 183 -10.63 -23.71 -6.68
C TYR A 183 -9.66 -24.90 -6.66
N VAL A 184 -9.49 -25.58 -7.80
CA VAL A 184 -8.66 -26.79 -7.89
C VAL A 184 -7.20 -26.47 -7.56
N SER A 185 -6.67 -25.37 -8.12
CA SER A 185 -5.29 -24.96 -7.84
C SER A 185 -5.10 -24.49 -6.39
N VAL A 186 -6.08 -23.76 -5.83
CA VAL A 186 -6.09 -23.35 -4.41
C VAL A 186 -6.17 -24.56 -3.47
N ASN A 187 -7.05 -25.53 -3.75
CA ASN A 187 -7.20 -26.74 -2.95
C ASN A 187 -5.89 -27.56 -2.92
N SER A 188 -5.22 -27.73 -4.06
CA SER A 188 -3.94 -28.43 -4.15
C SER A 188 -2.85 -27.80 -3.26
N ILE A 189 -2.69 -26.47 -3.30
CA ILE A 189 -1.70 -25.77 -2.45
C ILE A 189 -2.10 -25.69 -0.98
N ALA A 190 -3.39 -25.81 -0.68
CA ALA A 190 -3.88 -25.87 0.69
C ALA A 190 -3.56 -27.23 1.32
N LEU A 191 -3.86 -28.32 0.61
CA LEU A 191 -3.66 -29.69 1.09
C LEU A 191 -2.17 -30.08 1.20
N ASN A 192 -1.29 -29.47 0.41
CA ASN A 192 0.16 -29.68 0.57
C ASN A 192 0.82 -28.72 1.58
N GLY A 193 0.03 -27.94 2.32
CA GLY A 193 0.49 -27.06 3.41
C GLY A 193 1.14 -25.75 2.97
N LYS A 194 1.42 -25.56 1.67
CA LYS A 194 2.09 -24.34 1.17
C LYS A 194 1.27 -23.09 1.43
N LEU A 195 -0.04 -23.13 1.22
CA LEU A 195 -0.90 -21.97 1.45
C LEU A 195 -0.78 -21.48 2.90
N LEU A 196 -1.04 -22.38 3.86
CA LEU A 196 -1.03 -22.01 5.27
C LEU A 196 0.38 -21.61 5.74
N GLY A 197 1.41 -22.34 5.34
CA GLY A 197 2.80 -22.02 5.68
C GLY A 197 3.23 -20.65 5.17
N SER A 198 2.87 -20.30 3.93
CA SER A 198 3.20 -19.02 3.33
C SER A 198 2.45 -17.84 3.96
N ILE A 199 1.13 -17.94 4.19
CA ILE A 199 0.34 -16.82 4.76
C ILE A 199 0.59 -16.60 6.26
N SER A 200 1.03 -17.65 6.97
CA SER A 200 1.42 -17.56 8.38
C SER A 200 2.89 -17.17 8.58
N HIS A 201 3.65 -17.00 7.48
CA HIS A 201 5.09 -16.74 7.51
C HIS A 201 5.84 -17.81 8.33
N ALA A 202 5.43 -19.07 8.22
CA ALA A 202 6.05 -20.17 8.94
C ALA A 202 7.49 -20.44 8.44
N ALA A 203 8.36 -20.87 9.35
CA ALA A 203 9.74 -21.23 9.01
C ALA A 203 9.77 -22.31 7.91
N GLY A 204 10.65 -22.15 6.92
CA GLY A 204 10.76 -23.05 5.77
C GLY A 204 9.83 -22.72 4.60
N PHE A 205 8.89 -21.79 4.75
CA PHE A 205 8.03 -21.33 3.66
C PHE A 205 8.45 -19.94 3.16
N LYS A 206 8.13 -19.63 1.90
CA LYS A 206 8.25 -18.26 1.39
C LYS A 206 7.09 -17.44 1.94
N ALA A 207 7.41 -16.40 2.71
CA ALA A 207 6.42 -15.49 3.29
C ALA A 207 5.63 -14.77 2.20
N MET A 208 4.30 -14.83 2.27
CA MET A 208 3.39 -14.17 1.34
C MET A 208 2.27 -13.43 2.09
N PRO A 209 1.89 -12.22 1.63
CA PRO A 209 2.32 -11.56 0.40
C PRO A 209 3.73 -10.94 0.53
N GLN A 210 4.49 -10.84 -0.56
CA GLN A 210 5.86 -10.32 -0.52
C GLN A 210 5.90 -8.88 0.00
N GLY A 211 6.85 -8.59 0.89
CA GLY A 211 7.03 -7.25 1.48
C GLY A 211 5.91 -6.77 2.41
N SER A 212 4.90 -7.62 2.66
CA SER A 212 3.77 -7.35 3.56
C SER A 212 4.01 -7.90 4.96
N SER A 213 3.27 -7.37 5.93
CA SER A 213 3.10 -8.06 7.22
C SER A 213 2.41 -9.40 7.02
N LYS A 214 2.66 -10.34 7.93
CA LYS A 214 1.90 -11.58 8.08
C LYS A 214 0.40 -11.27 8.07
N PHE A 215 -0.41 -12.14 7.47
CA PHE A 215 -1.87 -12.04 7.59
C PHE A 215 -2.30 -12.01 9.06
N SER A 216 -3.46 -11.39 9.33
CA SER A 216 -4.04 -11.41 10.66
C SER A 216 -4.37 -12.84 11.08
N ASP A 217 -4.26 -13.11 12.38
CA ASP A 217 -4.55 -14.44 12.93
C ASP A 217 -6.00 -14.86 12.62
N CYS A 218 -6.93 -13.90 12.50
CA CYS A 218 -8.31 -14.17 12.05
C CYS A 218 -8.36 -14.77 10.64
N LYS A 219 -7.71 -14.15 9.65
CA LYS A 219 -7.68 -14.63 8.26
C LYS A 219 -6.97 -15.98 8.15
N ILE A 220 -5.87 -16.14 8.89
CA ILE A 220 -5.16 -17.42 8.99
C ILE A 220 -6.09 -18.49 9.57
N THR A 221 -6.85 -18.17 10.62
CA THR A 221 -7.82 -19.08 11.24
C THR A 221 -8.94 -19.48 10.28
N GLN A 222 -9.45 -18.57 9.44
CA GLN A 222 -10.45 -18.92 8.42
C GLN A 222 -9.90 -19.97 7.45
N VAL A 223 -8.67 -19.77 6.95
CA VAL A 223 -8.01 -20.73 6.05
C VAL A 223 -7.75 -22.06 6.76
N GLN A 224 -7.31 -22.04 8.03
CA GLN A 224 -7.11 -23.24 8.84
C GLN A 224 -8.41 -24.03 9.03
N LYS A 225 -9.52 -23.37 9.40
CA LYS A 225 -10.82 -24.01 9.58
C LYS A 225 -11.34 -24.61 8.27
N TRP A 226 -11.20 -23.89 7.16
CA TRP A 226 -11.53 -24.40 5.83
C TRP A 226 -10.77 -25.68 5.48
N ILE A 227 -9.44 -25.68 5.68
CA ILE A 227 -8.59 -26.86 5.43
C ILE A 227 -8.99 -28.02 6.34
N ALA A 228 -9.19 -27.76 7.63
CA ALA A 228 -9.61 -28.77 8.60
C ALA A 228 -10.99 -29.37 8.28
N ALA A 229 -11.87 -28.60 7.64
CA ALA A 229 -13.16 -29.05 7.13
C ALA A 229 -13.08 -29.76 5.75
N GLY A 230 -11.88 -30.15 5.31
CA GLY A 230 -11.67 -30.89 4.06
C GLY A 230 -11.43 -30.03 2.83
N ALA A 231 -11.19 -28.72 3.00
CA ALA A 231 -10.92 -27.76 1.93
C ALA A 231 -11.97 -27.77 0.81
N ALA A 232 -13.25 -27.94 1.17
CA ALA A 232 -14.37 -28.11 0.24
C ALA A 232 -14.68 -26.86 -0.60
N ASN A 233 -15.25 -27.06 -1.79
CA ASN A 233 -15.77 -25.99 -2.65
C ASN A 233 -17.19 -25.61 -2.22
N ASN A 234 -17.33 -24.77 -1.21
CA ASN A 234 -18.60 -24.39 -0.58
C ASN A 234 -18.71 -22.90 -0.27
#